data_AF-A0A3D4Q8F1-F1
#
_entry.id   AF-A0A3D4Q8F1-F1
#
_cell.length_a   1.000
_cell.length_b   1.000
_cell.length_c   1.000
_cell.angle_alpha   90.00
_cell.angle_beta   90.00
_cell.angle_gamma   90.00
#
_symmetry.space_group_name_H-M   'P 1'
#
loop_
_entity.id
_entity.type
_entity.pdbx_description
1 polymer ?
#
loop_
_entity_poly.entity_id
_entity_poly.type
_entity_poly.pdbx_seq_one_letter_code
_entity_poly.pdbx_strand_id
1 'polypeptide(L)'
;MRELTPLDAEYPERLRNIPNPPRTLYVRGTLPPDSMPTVAIIGARSASDYGLQVARSFGRALAMQGVGIVSGMAAGIDSAGQWGAVDAEAKTYAVFGCGLNVCYPARNYLLYDKILQYGGGAISELPLDAPPLGSQFASRNRIIAGLADAILVLEARERSGTFITVGDALDQGKQIFALPGRVTDGLSKGCNQLIRQGAELLASPEDVLEYLHLTHHKEQCMLEKDCSMLNKKQKKVYDALEVEAVHLDQLIGKLSMSVQELSEILIELEILGFSDSPKLGFYRRRL
;
A
#
# COMPACT_ATOMS: atom_id res chain seq x y z
N MET A 1 7.44 17.80 17.25
CA MET A 1 8.39 17.63 16.13
C MET A 1 9.58 16.88 16.68
N ARG A 2 10.14 15.94 15.93
CA ARG A 2 11.17 15.02 16.38
C ARG A 2 12.32 15.03 15.40
N GLU A 3 13.53 14.84 15.92
CA GLU A 3 14.73 14.58 15.14
C GLU A 3 15.09 13.12 15.36
N LEU A 4 15.30 12.37 14.28
CA LEU A 4 15.63 10.96 14.28
C LEU A 4 16.90 10.71 13.48
N THR A 5 17.71 9.79 13.95
CA THR A 5 18.92 9.29 13.32
C THR A 5 18.78 7.79 13.04
N PRO A 6 19.61 7.18 12.19
CA PRO A 6 19.59 5.73 11.97
C PRO A 6 19.80 4.87 13.24
N LEU A 7 20.24 5.45 14.36
CA LEU A 7 20.40 4.74 15.64
C LEU A 7 19.09 4.67 16.43
N ASP A 8 18.10 5.50 16.11
CA ASP A 8 16.83 5.55 16.82
C ASP A 8 15.91 4.41 16.37
N ALA A 9 15.22 3.78 17.33
CA ALA A 9 14.32 2.66 17.07
C ALA A 9 13.12 3.02 16.18
N GLU A 10 12.74 4.30 16.12
CA GLU A 10 11.65 4.78 15.25
C GLU A 10 12.12 5.05 13.81
N TYR A 11 13.42 5.07 13.55
CA TYR A 11 13.93 5.28 12.20
C TYR A 11 13.58 4.07 11.31
N PRO A 12 12.85 4.25 10.18
CA PRO A 12 12.34 3.15 9.37
C PRO A 12 13.47 2.29 8.80
N GLU A 13 13.38 0.97 8.96
CA GLU A 13 14.37 0.02 8.43
C GLU A 13 14.48 0.14 6.91
N ARG A 14 13.36 0.34 6.21
CA ARG A 14 13.33 0.58 4.76
C ARG A 14 14.20 1.76 4.32
N LEU A 15 14.35 2.79 5.15
CA LEU A 15 15.22 3.94 4.87
C LEU A 15 16.68 3.72 5.30
N ARG A 16 16.98 2.73 6.13
CA ARG A 16 18.39 2.38 6.46
C ARG A 16 19.05 1.68 5.28
N ASN A 17 18.26 0.94 4.52
CA ASN A 17 18.73 0.06 3.45
C ASN A 17 18.84 0.74 2.08
N ILE A 18 18.41 2.00 1.93
CA ILE A 18 18.57 2.71 0.65
C ILE A 18 20.01 3.19 0.43
N PRO A 19 20.43 3.39 -0.84
CA PRO A 19 21.67 4.10 -1.13
C PRO A 19 21.63 5.52 -0.52
N ASN A 20 22.70 5.87 0.22
CA ASN A 20 22.84 7.16 0.90
C ASN A 20 21.64 7.49 1.84
N PRO A 21 21.45 6.70 2.92
CA PRO A 21 20.35 6.89 3.85
C PRO A 21 20.46 8.25 4.57
N PRO A 22 19.34 8.95 4.85
CA PRO A 22 19.40 10.24 5.52
C PRO A 22 19.99 10.10 6.94
N ARG A 23 21.02 10.89 7.23
CA ARG A 23 21.70 10.87 8.55
C ARG A 23 20.81 11.41 9.66
N THR A 24 19.91 12.33 9.30
CA THR A 24 18.96 12.97 10.19
C THR A 24 17.63 13.12 9.46
N LEU A 25 16.55 12.79 10.16
CA LEU A 25 15.17 13.03 9.72
C LEU A 25 14.46 13.90 10.75
N TYR A 26 13.98 15.04 10.29
CA TYR A 26 13.01 15.85 11.01
C TYR A 26 11.61 15.35 10.68
N VAL A 27 10.81 15.09 11.70
CA VAL A 27 9.46 14.54 11.57
C VAL A 27 8.45 15.37 12.36
N ARG A 28 7.36 15.76 11.71
CA ARG A 28 6.13 16.25 12.36
C ARG A 28 5.01 15.26 12.06
N GLY A 29 4.29 14.81 13.10
CA GLY A 29 3.38 13.67 12.97
C GLY A 29 4.13 12.34 13.07
N THR A 30 3.71 11.34 12.30
CA THR A 30 4.21 9.96 12.36
C THR A 30 5.06 9.57 11.15
N LEU A 31 5.87 8.53 11.28
CA LEU A 31 6.46 7.83 10.13
C LEU A 31 5.62 6.58 9.80
N PRO A 32 5.62 6.10 8.54
CA PRO A 32 4.99 4.84 8.22
C PRO A 32 5.73 3.73 8.99
N PRO A 33 5.03 2.90 9.79
CA PRO A 33 5.66 1.76 10.42
C PRO A 33 6.05 0.74 9.36
N ASP A 34 7.14 0.00 9.58
CA ASP A 34 7.64 -0.94 8.57
C ASP A 34 6.65 -2.07 8.23
N SER A 35 5.71 -2.38 9.14
CA SER A 35 4.63 -3.35 8.92
C SER A 35 3.47 -2.82 8.06
N MET A 36 3.43 -1.51 7.78
CA MET A 36 2.39 -0.91 6.95
C MET A 36 2.86 -0.89 5.48
N PRO A 37 2.06 -1.42 4.55
CA PRO A 37 2.33 -1.27 3.13
C PRO A 37 2.14 0.19 2.73
N THR A 38 2.97 0.65 1.82
CA THR A 38 3.02 2.05 1.39
C THR A 38 3.29 2.16 -0.10
N VAL A 39 2.77 3.21 -0.71
CA VAL A 39 2.95 3.46 -2.14
C VAL A 39 3.28 4.91 -2.38
N ALA A 40 4.23 5.16 -3.29
CA ALA A 40 4.53 6.51 -3.72
C ALA A 40 3.66 6.89 -4.90
N ILE A 41 2.86 7.96 -4.80
CA ILE A 41 2.16 8.54 -5.96
C ILE A 41 2.91 9.78 -6.40
N ILE A 42 3.48 9.73 -7.61
CA ILE A 42 4.32 10.81 -8.15
C ILE A 42 3.93 11.17 -9.59
N GLY A 43 4.24 12.40 -10.00
CA GLY A 43 4.08 12.80 -11.40
C GLY A 43 4.20 14.29 -11.66
N ALA A 44 3.52 14.73 -12.72
CA ALA A 44 3.63 16.08 -13.24
C ALA A 44 3.12 17.13 -12.25
N ARG A 45 3.91 18.20 -12.10
CA ARG A 45 3.51 19.39 -11.31
C ARG A 45 2.39 20.19 -11.97
N SER A 46 2.37 20.17 -13.30
CA SER A 46 1.32 20.72 -14.16
C SER A 46 0.62 19.54 -14.85
N ALA A 47 -0.16 18.82 -14.05
CA ALA A 47 -0.94 17.66 -14.49
C ALA A 47 -2.20 18.08 -15.23
N SER A 48 -2.75 17.17 -16.03
CA SER A 48 -4.09 17.32 -16.61
C SER A 48 -5.18 17.08 -15.56
N ASP A 49 -6.40 17.55 -15.81
CA ASP A 49 -7.54 17.27 -14.92
C ASP A 49 -7.79 15.76 -14.76
N TYR A 50 -7.58 15.00 -15.85
CA TYR A 50 -7.62 13.54 -15.82
C TYR A 50 -6.56 12.98 -14.86
N GLY A 51 -5.29 13.40 -15.00
CA GLY A 51 -4.21 12.96 -14.13
C GLY A 51 -4.48 13.27 -12.66
N LEU A 52 -5.02 14.45 -12.35
CA LEU A 52 -5.42 14.83 -10.99
C LEU A 52 -6.55 13.95 -10.44
N GLN A 53 -7.57 13.68 -11.26
CA GLN A 53 -8.69 12.82 -10.86
C GLN A 53 -8.21 11.39 -10.59
N VAL A 54 -7.37 10.84 -11.48
CA VAL A 54 -6.81 9.50 -11.31
C VAL A 54 -5.93 9.44 -10.06
N ALA A 55 -5.03 10.41 -9.86
CA ALA A 55 -4.18 10.47 -8.66
C ALA A 55 -4.99 10.46 -7.37
N ARG A 56 -6.02 11.31 -7.30
CA ARG A 56 -6.90 11.39 -6.14
C ARG A 56 -7.70 10.11 -5.93
N SER A 57 -8.21 9.52 -7.01
CA SER A 57 -8.94 8.24 -6.96
C SER A 57 -8.06 7.09 -6.46
N PHE A 58 -6.84 6.96 -6.99
CA PHE A 58 -5.88 5.93 -6.59
C PHE A 58 -5.44 6.12 -5.14
N GLY A 59 -5.08 7.35 -4.76
CA GLY A 59 -4.72 7.67 -3.38
C GLY A 59 -5.83 7.30 -2.40
N ARG A 60 -7.09 7.60 -2.73
CA ARG A 60 -8.25 7.24 -1.91
C ARG A 60 -8.46 5.73 -1.83
N ALA A 61 -8.47 5.04 -2.97
CA ALA A 61 -8.76 3.61 -3.04
C ALA A 61 -7.72 2.78 -2.27
N LEU A 62 -6.43 3.07 -2.46
CA LEU A 62 -5.34 2.38 -1.78
C LEU A 62 -5.35 2.68 -0.27
N ALA A 63 -5.58 3.93 0.11
CA ALA A 63 -5.64 4.31 1.52
C ALA A 63 -6.81 3.66 2.27
N MET A 64 -7.97 3.47 1.62
CA MET A 64 -9.10 2.71 2.18
C MET A 64 -8.77 1.23 2.43
N GLN A 65 -7.74 0.67 1.79
CA GLN A 65 -7.25 -0.68 2.05
C GLN A 65 -6.10 -0.71 3.07
N GLY A 66 -5.84 0.40 3.78
CA GLY A 66 -4.79 0.50 4.79
C GLY A 66 -3.38 0.77 4.24
N VAL A 67 -3.26 1.10 2.95
CA VAL A 67 -1.97 1.45 2.32
C VAL A 67 -1.63 2.91 2.60
N GLY A 68 -0.46 3.18 3.15
CA GLY A 68 0.02 4.54 3.37
C GLY A 68 0.47 5.23 2.07
N ILE A 69 -0.08 6.41 1.77
CA ILE A 69 0.34 7.16 0.59
C ILE A 69 1.56 8.03 0.92
N VAL A 70 2.68 7.81 0.23
CA VAL A 70 3.89 8.64 0.34
C VAL A 70 3.98 9.56 -0.87
N SER A 71 4.26 10.84 -0.66
CA SER A 71 4.50 11.74 -1.79
C SER A 71 5.26 13.00 -1.37
N GLY A 72 5.51 13.88 -2.32
CA GLY A 72 6.30 15.06 -2.13
C GLY A 72 5.60 16.33 -1.72
N MET A 73 4.28 16.28 -1.60
CA MET A 73 3.41 17.46 -1.45
C MET A 73 3.67 18.54 -2.52
N ALA A 74 4.24 18.16 -3.67
CA ALA A 74 4.41 19.07 -4.79
C ALA A 74 3.05 19.37 -5.42
N ALA A 75 3.00 20.44 -6.21
CA ALA A 75 1.91 20.70 -7.13
C ALA A 75 1.51 19.46 -7.95
N GLY A 76 0.24 19.39 -8.38
CA GLY A 76 -0.19 18.39 -9.36
C GLY A 76 -0.43 17.01 -8.74
N ILE A 77 0.13 15.99 -9.38
CA ILE A 77 -0.11 14.57 -9.03
C ILE A 77 0.19 14.27 -7.56
N ASP A 78 1.32 14.75 -7.03
CA ASP A 78 1.73 14.51 -5.64
C ASP A 78 0.63 14.92 -4.65
N SER A 79 0.18 16.18 -4.74
CA SER A 79 -0.88 16.70 -3.87
C SER A 79 -2.22 15.99 -4.09
N ALA A 80 -2.54 15.66 -5.34
CA ALA A 80 -3.81 14.99 -5.65
C ALA A 80 -3.88 13.59 -5.04
N GLY A 81 -2.79 12.82 -5.12
CA GLY A 81 -2.69 11.51 -4.47
C GLY A 81 -2.84 11.60 -2.95
N GLN A 82 -2.18 12.58 -2.32
CA GLN A 82 -2.30 12.80 -0.88
C GLN A 82 -3.69 13.28 -0.46
N TRP A 83 -4.33 14.15 -1.26
CA TRP A 83 -5.73 14.52 -1.06
C TRP A 83 -6.65 13.31 -1.13
N GLY A 84 -6.37 12.35 -2.01
CA GLY A 84 -7.10 11.08 -2.05
C GLY A 84 -7.08 10.34 -0.72
N ALA A 85 -5.90 10.22 -0.09
CA ALA A 85 -5.77 9.61 1.23
C ALA A 85 -6.49 10.41 2.32
N VAL A 86 -6.38 11.74 2.28
CA VAL A 86 -7.06 12.64 3.22
C VAL A 86 -8.59 12.52 3.11
N ASP A 87 -9.14 12.39 1.89
CA ASP A 87 -10.58 12.18 1.68
C ASP A 87 -11.06 10.82 2.22
N ALA A 88 -10.16 9.85 2.35
CA ALA A 88 -10.42 8.57 3.00
C ALA A 88 -10.18 8.60 4.52
N GLU A 89 -9.85 9.78 5.07
CA GLU A 89 -9.46 9.96 6.48
C GLU A 89 -8.31 9.04 6.91
N ALA A 90 -7.42 8.74 5.97
CA ALA A 90 -6.35 7.78 6.11
C ALA A 90 -4.97 8.45 6.12
N LYS A 91 -3.95 7.68 6.52
CA LYS A 91 -2.59 8.19 6.70
C LYS A 91 -1.89 8.43 5.35
N THR A 92 -1.26 9.59 5.23
CA THR A 92 -0.33 9.91 4.15
C THR A 92 0.91 10.60 4.70
N TYR A 93 2.03 10.49 3.99
CA TYR A 93 3.33 10.95 4.43
C TYR A 93 3.93 11.87 3.37
N ALA A 94 4.17 13.12 3.74
CA ALA A 94 4.73 14.15 2.87
C ALA A 94 6.23 14.30 3.13
N VAL A 95 7.04 14.07 2.10
CA VAL A 95 8.48 14.24 2.17
C VAL A 95 8.87 15.57 1.53
N PHE A 96 9.51 16.46 2.30
CA PHE A 96 9.75 17.85 1.96
C PHE A 96 11.12 18.05 1.32
N GLY A 97 11.17 18.90 0.29
CA GLY A 97 12.42 19.41 -0.29
C GLY A 97 12.91 20.69 0.39
N CYS A 98 12.43 20.99 1.59
CA CYS A 98 12.74 22.17 2.41
C CYS A 98 12.55 21.82 3.89
N GLY A 99 12.82 22.77 4.78
CA GLY A 99 12.55 22.59 6.20
C GLY A 99 11.06 22.48 6.53
N LEU A 100 10.72 21.78 7.61
CA LEU A 100 9.32 21.53 8.01
C LEU A 100 8.57 22.77 8.51
N ASN A 101 9.25 23.88 8.78
CA ASN A 101 8.61 25.16 9.06
C ASN A 101 8.23 25.94 7.78
N VAL A 102 8.63 25.43 6.61
CA VAL A 102 8.38 26.07 5.31
C VAL A 102 7.40 25.21 4.50
N CYS A 103 6.13 25.61 4.45
CA CYS A 103 5.15 24.96 3.59
C CYS A 103 5.37 25.38 2.12
N TYR A 104 5.94 24.47 1.31
CA TYR A 104 6.15 24.70 -0.12
C TYR A 104 5.52 23.59 -0.98
N PRO A 105 4.69 23.95 -1.99
CA PRO A 105 4.22 25.30 -2.28
C PRO A 105 3.22 25.81 -1.23
N ALA A 106 3.17 27.12 -1.00
CA ALA A 106 2.33 27.72 0.05
C ALA A 106 0.83 27.36 -0.07
N ARG A 107 0.34 27.16 -1.29
CA ARG A 107 -1.05 26.74 -1.56
C ARG A 107 -1.44 25.39 -0.95
N ASN A 108 -0.46 24.55 -0.62
CA ASN A 108 -0.70 23.23 -0.03
C ASN A 108 -0.77 23.26 1.50
N TYR A 109 -0.84 24.44 2.12
CA TYR A 109 -0.95 24.57 3.57
C TYR A 109 -2.13 23.79 4.16
N LEU A 110 -3.31 23.84 3.50
CA LEU A 110 -4.47 23.09 3.97
C LEU A 110 -4.22 21.57 3.90
N LEU A 111 -3.58 21.09 2.84
CA LEU A 111 -3.20 19.68 2.72
C LEU A 111 -2.26 19.30 3.87
N TYR A 112 -1.21 20.09 4.10
CA TYR A 112 -0.25 19.86 5.19
C TYR A 112 -0.94 19.69 6.55
N ASP A 113 -1.87 20.60 6.88
CA ASP A 113 -2.63 20.54 8.13
C ASP A 113 -3.47 19.26 8.22
N LYS A 114 -4.16 18.89 7.13
CA LYS A 114 -4.97 17.67 7.05
C LYS A 114 -4.14 16.39 7.17
N ILE A 115 -2.95 16.35 6.59
CA ILE A 115 -2.03 15.21 6.73
C ILE A 115 -1.72 14.94 8.20
N LEU A 116 -1.44 16.00 8.97
CA LEU A 116 -1.18 15.87 10.40
C LEU A 116 -2.44 15.54 11.20
N GLN A 117 -3.58 16.13 10.83
CA GLN A 117 -4.87 15.88 11.47
C GLN A 117 -5.28 14.40 11.41
N TYR A 118 -5.09 13.75 10.26
CA TYR A 118 -5.44 12.34 10.05
C TYR A 118 -4.32 11.35 10.44
N GLY A 119 -3.36 11.80 11.26
CA GLY A 119 -2.34 10.93 11.85
C GLY A 119 -1.21 10.51 10.90
N GLY A 120 -1.08 11.18 9.75
CA GLY A 120 0.05 11.06 8.85
C GLY A 120 1.29 11.82 9.33
N GLY A 121 2.18 12.15 8.41
CA GLY A 121 3.43 12.83 8.77
C GLY A 121 4.05 13.69 7.69
N ALA A 122 4.82 14.67 8.14
CA ALA A 122 5.69 15.47 7.31
C ALA A 122 7.15 15.21 7.69
N ILE A 123 7.98 14.94 6.69
CA ILE A 123 9.32 14.38 6.83
C ILE A 123 10.29 15.24 6.04
N SER A 124 11.43 15.60 6.62
CA SER A 124 12.51 16.30 5.90
C SER A 124 13.87 15.85 6.40
N GLU A 125 14.84 15.76 5.50
CA GLU A 125 16.26 15.61 5.85
C GLU A 125 16.95 16.95 6.13
N LEU A 126 16.25 18.07 5.85
CA LEU A 126 16.81 19.40 5.94
C LEU A 126 16.47 20.07 7.28
N PRO A 127 17.33 20.97 7.78
CA PRO A 127 17.04 21.79 8.96
C PRO A 127 15.68 22.47 8.88
N LEU A 128 15.05 22.69 10.03
CA LEU A 128 13.63 23.08 10.13
C LEU A 128 13.23 24.31 9.32
N ASP A 129 14.12 25.27 9.17
CA ASP A 129 13.89 26.55 8.46
C ASP A 129 14.59 26.61 7.10
N ALA A 130 15.11 25.48 6.59
CA ALA A 130 15.81 25.45 5.31
C ALA A 130 14.90 25.92 4.16
N PRO A 131 15.34 26.86 3.31
CA PRO A 131 14.53 27.38 2.22
C PRO A 131 14.40 26.36 1.09
N PRO A 132 13.35 26.43 0.25
CA PRO A 132 13.15 25.51 -0.87
C PRO A 132 14.11 25.82 -2.02
N LEU A 133 15.18 25.03 -2.15
CA LEU A 133 16.14 25.13 -3.26
C LEU A 133 15.90 24.04 -4.30
N GLY A 134 16.06 24.37 -5.59
CA GLY A 134 15.79 23.46 -6.71
C GLY A 134 16.46 22.08 -6.58
N SER A 135 17.72 22.03 -6.17
CA SER A 135 18.51 20.81 -5.99
C SER A 135 17.99 19.90 -4.88
N GLN A 136 17.38 20.48 -3.83
CA GLN A 136 16.87 19.72 -2.68
C GLN A 136 15.65 18.87 -3.05
N PHE A 137 14.86 19.30 -4.03
CA PHE A 137 13.72 18.52 -4.50
C PHE A 137 14.13 17.21 -5.17
N ALA A 138 15.25 17.20 -5.90
CA ALA A 138 15.79 15.98 -6.48
C ALA A 138 16.37 15.07 -5.37
N SER A 139 17.19 15.62 -4.48
CA SER A 139 17.83 14.85 -3.39
C SER A 139 16.83 14.15 -2.46
N ARG A 140 15.66 14.76 -2.26
CA ARG A 140 14.60 14.18 -1.41
C ARG A 140 13.89 13.00 -2.07
N ASN A 141 13.88 12.87 -3.40
CA ASN A 141 13.10 11.85 -4.09
C ASN A 141 13.48 10.42 -3.70
N ARG A 142 14.77 10.17 -3.44
CA ARG A 142 15.25 8.89 -2.89
C ARG A 142 14.57 8.49 -1.57
N ILE A 143 14.15 9.46 -0.73
CA ILE A 143 13.44 9.20 0.53
C ILE A 143 11.99 8.82 0.26
N ILE A 144 11.34 9.46 -0.72
CA ILE A 144 9.99 9.05 -1.16
C ILE A 144 10.03 7.60 -1.63
N ALA A 145 11.00 7.27 -2.50
CA ALA A 145 11.17 5.92 -3.02
C ALA A 145 11.49 4.93 -1.89
N GLY A 146 12.36 5.31 -0.95
CA GLY A 146 12.78 4.46 0.14
C GLY A 146 11.68 4.16 1.15
N LEU A 147 10.77 5.11 1.35
CA LEU A 147 9.61 4.94 2.21
C LEU A 147 8.49 4.11 1.59
N ALA A 148 8.48 3.93 0.26
CA ALA A 148 7.43 3.24 -0.46
C ALA A 148 7.81 1.80 -0.82
N ASP A 149 6.81 0.92 -0.96
CA ASP A 149 6.99 -0.46 -1.43
C ASP A 149 6.82 -0.55 -2.96
N ALA A 150 5.98 0.31 -3.53
CA ALA A 150 5.82 0.49 -4.98
C ALA A 150 5.70 1.98 -5.37
N ILE A 151 6.08 2.32 -6.60
CA ILE A 151 6.01 3.68 -7.13
C ILE A 151 4.99 3.74 -8.27
N LEU A 152 4.03 4.65 -8.16
CA LEU A 152 2.98 4.90 -9.14
C LEU A 152 3.28 6.22 -9.86
N VAL A 153 3.55 6.12 -11.16
CA VAL A 153 3.85 7.25 -12.04
C VAL A 153 2.65 7.54 -12.92
N LEU A 154 1.91 8.62 -12.64
CA LEU A 154 0.64 8.88 -13.35
C LEU A 154 0.84 9.73 -14.60
N GLU A 155 1.50 10.87 -14.48
CA GLU A 155 1.81 11.71 -15.64
C GLU A 155 3.25 12.18 -15.57
N ALA A 156 3.99 12.02 -16.65
CA ALA A 156 5.37 12.42 -16.77
C ALA A 156 5.69 12.80 -18.21
N ARG A 157 6.28 13.99 -18.40
CA ARG A 157 6.91 14.32 -19.68
C ARG A 157 8.19 13.51 -19.83
N GLU A 158 8.58 13.27 -21.07
CA GLU A 158 9.91 12.76 -21.40
C GLU A 158 10.99 13.66 -20.76
N ARG A 159 11.98 13.07 -20.07
CA ARG A 159 13.04 13.79 -19.33
C ARG A 159 12.57 14.73 -18.22
N SER A 160 11.47 14.41 -17.55
CA SER A 160 11.01 15.14 -16.35
C SER A 160 11.74 14.70 -15.07
N GLY A 161 11.68 15.52 -14.01
CA GLY A 161 12.24 15.18 -12.70
C GLY A 161 11.69 13.88 -12.09
N THR A 162 10.54 13.41 -12.57
CA THR A 162 9.97 12.09 -12.23
C THR A 162 10.92 10.95 -12.56
N PHE A 163 11.70 11.05 -13.64
CA PHE A 163 12.67 10.02 -14.02
C PHE A 163 13.82 9.89 -13.03
N ILE A 164 14.14 10.96 -12.28
CA ILE A 164 15.13 10.89 -11.20
C ILE A 164 14.59 10.00 -10.09
N THR A 165 13.34 10.22 -9.65
CA THR A 165 12.69 9.37 -8.64
C THR A 165 12.57 7.93 -9.10
N VAL A 166 12.24 7.69 -10.37
CA VAL A 166 12.18 6.34 -10.93
C VAL A 166 13.56 5.68 -10.93
N GLY A 167 14.61 6.41 -11.30
CA GLY A 167 15.99 5.91 -11.20
C GLY A 167 16.36 5.51 -9.77
N ASP A 168 16.15 6.43 -8.80
CA ASP A 168 16.40 6.16 -7.38
C ASP A 168 15.60 4.94 -6.89
N ALA A 169 14.36 4.79 -7.35
CA ALA A 169 13.49 3.67 -6.98
C ALA A 169 13.95 2.33 -7.57
N LEU A 170 14.40 2.32 -8.83
CA LEU A 170 14.97 1.13 -9.47
C LEU A 170 16.27 0.70 -8.77
N ASP A 171 17.13 1.66 -8.42
CA ASP A 171 18.37 1.39 -7.65
C ASP A 171 18.07 0.81 -6.26
N GLN A 172 16.89 1.12 -5.71
CA GLN A 172 16.38 0.60 -4.44
C GLN A 172 15.55 -0.69 -4.60
N GLY A 173 15.46 -1.25 -5.81
CA GLY A 173 14.72 -2.49 -6.10
C GLY A 173 13.20 -2.35 -5.97
N LYS A 174 12.64 -1.14 -6.17
CA LYS A 174 11.21 -0.88 -6.07
C LYS A 174 10.49 -1.18 -7.38
N GLN A 175 9.28 -1.72 -7.29
CA GLN A 175 8.41 -1.92 -8.44
C GLN A 175 7.85 -0.59 -8.92
N ILE A 176 7.89 -0.38 -10.25
CA ILE A 176 7.40 0.83 -10.90
C ILE A 176 6.15 0.51 -11.69
N PHE A 177 5.08 1.23 -11.39
CA PHE A 177 3.82 1.24 -12.12
C PHE A 177 3.68 2.56 -12.87
N ALA A 178 3.20 2.51 -14.11
CA ALA A 178 3.01 3.70 -14.93
C ALA A 178 1.63 3.72 -15.57
N LEU A 179 0.91 4.84 -15.43
CA LEU A 179 -0.41 5.04 -16.02
C LEU A 179 -0.26 5.23 -17.55
N PRO A 180 -0.87 4.36 -18.36
CA PRO A 180 -0.82 4.52 -19.80
C PRO A 180 -1.63 5.74 -20.23
N GLY A 181 -1.25 6.35 -21.35
CA GLY A 181 -2.03 7.44 -21.92
C GLY A 181 -1.85 7.60 -23.42
N ARG A 182 -2.54 8.58 -24.00
CA ARG A 182 -2.57 8.76 -25.46
C ARG A 182 -1.17 9.11 -25.97
N VAL A 183 -0.78 8.53 -27.10
CA VAL A 183 0.55 8.78 -27.70
C VAL A 183 0.75 10.24 -28.15
N THR A 184 -0.34 10.98 -28.37
CA THR A 184 -0.32 12.41 -28.70
C THR A 184 -0.10 13.31 -27.48
N ASP A 185 -0.35 12.81 -26.28
CA ASP A 185 -0.35 13.62 -25.06
C ASP A 185 1.07 13.67 -24.48
N GLY A 186 1.63 14.88 -24.44
CA GLY A 186 3.01 15.08 -23.98
C GLY A 186 3.25 14.65 -22.53
N LEU A 187 2.21 14.63 -21.69
CA LEU A 187 2.24 14.17 -20.30
C LEU A 187 2.20 12.64 -20.16
N SER A 188 1.80 11.91 -21.21
CA SER A 188 1.77 10.45 -21.22
C SER A 188 3.00 9.83 -21.86
N LYS A 189 3.79 10.60 -22.63
CA LYS A 189 5.01 10.11 -23.29
C LYS A 189 6.00 9.47 -22.32
N GLY A 190 6.24 10.08 -21.16
CA GLY A 190 7.14 9.54 -20.16
C GLY A 190 6.62 8.23 -19.56
N CYS A 191 5.33 8.18 -19.18
CA CYS A 191 4.72 6.96 -18.65
C CYS A 191 4.74 5.82 -19.67
N ASN A 192 4.34 6.08 -20.92
CA ASN A 192 4.38 5.09 -21.99
C ASN A 192 5.81 4.59 -22.27
N GLN A 193 6.81 5.46 -22.14
CA GLN A 193 8.21 5.06 -22.26
C GLN A 193 8.67 4.19 -21.10
N LEU A 194 8.24 4.48 -19.86
CA LEU A 194 8.51 3.63 -18.70
C LEU A 194 7.90 2.24 -18.90
N ILE A 195 6.65 2.16 -19.36
CA ILE A 195 5.98 0.88 -19.67
C ILE A 195 6.79 0.11 -20.72
N ARG A 196 7.23 0.78 -21.78
CA ARG A 196 8.08 0.17 -22.81
C ARG A 196 9.43 -0.32 -22.26
N GLN A 197 9.94 0.31 -21.21
CA GLN A 197 11.18 -0.06 -20.54
C GLN A 197 10.99 -1.16 -19.48
N GLY A 198 9.77 -1.66 -19.28
CA GLY A 198 9.46 -2.76 -18.37
C GLY A 198 8.78 -2.33 -17.07
N ALA A 199 8.40 -1.06 -16.91
CA ALA A 199 7.48 -0.68 -15.85
C ALA A 199 6.11 -1.36 -16.07
N GLU A 200 5.46 -1.72 -14.98
CA GLU A 200 4.16 -2.36 -15.02
C GLU A 200 3.06 -1.37 -15.39
N LEU A 201 2.09 -1.83 -16.16
CA LEU A 201 0.99 -0.99 -16.59
C LEU A 201 0.04 -0.77 -15.41
N LEU A 202 -0.24 0.49 -15.08
CA LEU A 202 -1.18 0.86 -14.04
C LEU A 202 -2.56 1.12 -14.64
N ALA A 203 -3.44 0.11 -14.63
CA ALA A 203 -4.81 0.24 -15.11
C ALA A 203 -5.76 0.62 -13.98
N SER A 204 -5.57 0.05 -12.79
CA SER A 204 -6.43 0.27 -11.64
C SER A 204 -5.68 0.15 -10.30
N PRO A 205 -6.27 0.61 -9.18
CA PRO A 205 -5.68 0.42 -7.85
C PRO A 205 -5.49 -1.06 -7.48
N GLU A 206 -6.32 -1.96 -8.04
CA GLU A 206 -6.25 -3.39 -7.80
C GLU A 206 -4.93 -4.01 -8.24
N ASP A 207 -4.33 -3.54 -9.35
CA ASP A 207 -3.01 -4.00 -9.83
C ASP A 207 -1.94 -3.84 -8.72
N VAL A 208 -2.02 -2.73 -7.98
CA VAL A 208 -1.09 -2.42 -6.89
C VAL A 208 -1.43 -3.22 -5.63
N LEU A 209 -2.71 -3.42 -5.34
CA LEU A 209 -3.14 -4.24 -4.21
C LEU A 209 -2.76 -5.72 -4.38
N GLU A 210 -2.81 -6.23 -5.61
CA GLU A 210 -2.35 -7.58 -5.95
C GLU A 210 -0.84 -7.72 -5.75
N TYR A 211 -0.06 -6.74 -6.23
CA TYR A 211 1.38 -6.68 -5.99
C TYR A 211 1.73 -6.64 -4.49
N LEU A 212 0.96 -5.89 -3.69
CA LEU A 212 1.13 -5.83 -2.24
C LEU A 212 0.55 -7.04 -1.49
N HIS A 213 -0.03 -8.02 -2.21
CA HIS A 213 -0.71 -9.19 -1.66
C HIS A 213 -1.88 -8.86 -0.71
N LEU A 214 -2.52 -7.70 -0.90
CA LEU A 214 -3.64 -7.21 -0.07
C LEU A 214 -5.01 -7.62 -0.62
N THR A 215 -5.10 -8.04 -1.88
CA THR A 215 -6.34 -8.55 -2.49
C THR A 215 -6.90 -9.79 -1.77
N HIS A 216 -6.03 -10.59 -1.13
CA HIS A 216 -6.44 -11.79 -0.38
C HIS A 216 -7.00 -11.53 1.02
N HIS A 217 -6.97 -10.28 1.54
CA HIS A 217 -7.52 -10.00 2.87
C HIS A 217 -9.06 -9.96 2.90
N LYS A 218 -9.74 -9.68 1.78
CA LYS A 218 -11.21 -9.80 1.73
C LYS A 218 -11.68 -11.25 1.68
N GLU A 219 -10.93 -12.13 1.04
CA GLU A 219 -11.19 -13.56 1.13
C GLU A 219 -10.85 -14.07 2.53
N GLN A 220 -9.69 -13.72 3.11
CA GLN A 220 -9.33 -14.19 4.45
C GLN A 220 -10.24 -13.67 5.58
N CYS A 221 -10.79 -12.45 5.49
CA CYS A 221 -11.81 -11.98 6.44
C CYS A 221 -13.22 -12.51 6.17
N MET A 222 -13.53 -13.01 4.97
CA MET A 222 -14.77 -13.77 4.70
C MET A 222 -14.63 -15.29 4.92
N LEU A 223 -13.39 -15.80 4.99
CA LEU A 223 -13.05 -17.20 5.22
C LEU A 223 -13.15 -17.63 6.69
N GLU A 224 -13.21 -16.66 7.60
CA GLU A 224 -13.92 -16.84 8.85
C GLU A 224 -15.41 -16.64 8.57
N LYS A 225 -16.04 -17.64 7.95
CA LYS A 225 -17.49 -17.80 8.11
C LYS A 225 -17.76 -17.69 9.60
N ASP A 226 -18.69 -16.82 9.97
CA ASP A 226 -19.01 -16.46 11.34
C ASP A 226 -19.20 -17.73 12.22
N CYS A 227 -18.12 -18.22 12.83
CA CYS A 227 -18.10 -19.47 13.60
C CYS A 227 -18.77 -19.27 14.97
N SER A 228 -19.33 -18.08 15.21
CA SER A 228 -20.10 -17.71 16.39
C SER A 228 -21.35 -18.58 16.58
N MET A 229 -21.90 -19.13 15.49
CA MET A 229 -23.04 -20.05 15.48
C MET A 229 -22.66 -21.52 15.75
N LEU A 230 -21.36 -21.88 15.74
CA LEU A 230 -20.92 -23.27 15.87
C LEU A 230 -20.73 -23.67 17.33
N ASN A 231 -21.26 -24.84 17.68
CA ASN A 231 -21.05 -25.46 18.98
C ASN A 231 -19.58 -25.92 19.14
N LYS A 232 -19.13 -26.10 20.39
CA LYS A 232 -17.74 -26.51 20.70
C LYS A 232 -17.28 -27.79 19.98
N LYS A 233 -18.19 -28.73 19.71
CA LYS A 233 -17.91 -29.95 18.95
C LYS A 233 -17.78 -29.67 17.44
N GLN A 234 -18.69 -28.89 16.87
CA GLN A 234 -18.66 -28.49 15.45
C GLN A 234 -17.41 -27.69 15.10
N LYS A 235 -16.99 -26.78 15.99
CA LYS A 235 -15.76 -25.99 15.80
C LYS A 235 -14.51 -26.87 15.76
N LYS A 236 -14.42 -27.88 16.64
CA LYS A 236 -13.32 -28.86 16.61
C LYS A 236 -13.26 -29.65 15.30
N VAL A 237 -14.42 -30.05 14.75
CA VAL A 237 -14.49 -30.77 13.48
C VAL A 237 -14.12 -29.83 12.32
N TYR A 238 -14.60 -28.58 12.34
CA TYR A 238 -14.28 -27.56 11.34
C TYR A 238 -12.78 -27.21 11.30
N ASP A 239 -12.15 -27.08 12.48
CA ASP A 239 -10.70 -26.80 12.59
C ASP A 239 -9.85 -27.98 12.11
N ALA A 240 -10.39 -29.20 12.12
CA ALA A 240 -9.72 -30.40 11.61
C ALA A 240 -9.92 -30.62 10.10
N LEU A 241 -10.82 -29.88 9.45
CA LEU A 241 -11.04 -29.93 8.00
C LEU A 241 -10.05 -29.02 7.29
N GLU A 242 -9.37 -29.60 6.30
CA GLU A 242 -8.41 -28.90 5.45
C GLU A 242 -9.07 -28.49 4.12
N VAL A 243 -8.35 -27.69 3.31
CA VAL A 243 -8.82 -27.28 1.96
C VAL A 243 -8.86 -28.49 1.01
N GLU A 244 -7.94 -29.44 1.21
CA GLU A 244 -7.95 -30.73 0.53
C GLU A 244 -8.92 -31.71 1.21
N ALA A 245 -9.51 -32.61 0.43
CA ALA A 245 -10.53 -33.54 0.93
C ALA A 245 -9.90 -34.67 1.75
N VAL A 246 -10.30 -34.76 3.01
CA VAL A 246 -9.81 -35.73 4.00
C VAL A 246 -10.81 -36.88 4.13
N HIS A 247 -10.31 -38.12 4.24
CA HIS A 247 -11.16 -39.29 4.42
C HIS A 247 -11.75 -39.36 5.84
N LEU A 248 -12.98 -39.86 5.98
CA LEU A 248 -13.67 -39.99 7.27
C LEU A 248 -12.82 -40.72 8.33
N ASP A 249 -12.15 -41.80 7.96
CA ASP A 249 -11.29 -42.58 8.89
C ASP A 249 -10.10 -41.77 9.45
N GLN A 250 -9.55 -40.84 8.66
CA GLN A 250 -8.47 -39.97 9.11
C GLN A 250 -8.98 -38.92 10.10
N LEU A 251 -10.20 -38.41 9.89
CA LEU A 251 -10.86 -37.50 10.82
C LEU A 251 -11.20 -38.20 12.14
N ILE A 252 -11.66 -39.46 12.09
CA ILE A 252 -11.91 -40.29 13.28
C ILE A 252 -10.62 -40.44 14.11
N GLY A 253 -9.50 -40.74 13.45
CA GLY A 253 -8.19 -40.88 14.10
C GLY A 253 -7.70 -39.58 14.74
N LYS A 254 -7.89 -38.42 14.09
CA LYS A 254 -7.48 -37.11 14.61
C LYS A 254 -8.36 -36.62 15.77
N LEU A 255 -9.67 -36.86 15.71
CA LEU A 255 -10.64 -36.25 16.63
C LEU A 255 -11.05 -37.15 17.80
N SER A 256 -10.72 -38.45 17.75
CA SER A 256 -11.12 -39.45 18.77
C SER A 256 -12.63 -39.46 19.03
N MET A 257 -13.44 -39.30 17.97
CA MET A 257 -14.91 -39.27 18.03
C MET A 257 -15.49 -40.56 17.42
N SER A 258 -16.72 -40.90 17.82
CA SER A 258 -17.43 -42.03 17.20
C SER A 258 -17.85 -41.68 15.77
N VAL A 259 -17.96 -42.70 14.90
CA VAL A 259 -18.37 -42.50 13.49
C VAL A 259 -19.73 -41.83 13.40
N GLN A 260 -20.68 -42.22 14.27
CA GLN A 260 -22.01 -41.63 14.34
C GLN A 260 -21.98 -40.14 14.66
N GLU A 261 -21.27 -39.75 15.74
CA GLU A 261 -21.18 -38.33 16.12
C GLU A 261 -20.47 -37.49 15.04
N LEU A 262 -19.44 -38.03 14.40
CA LEU A 262 -18.70 -37.31 13.37
C LEU A 262 -19.55 -37.12 12.10
N SER A 263 -20.28 -38.15 11.66
CA SER A 263 -21.16 -38.07 10.50
C SER A 263 -22.32 -37.08 10.72
N GLU A 264 -22.91 -37.04 11.92
CA GLU A 264 -23.95 -36.06 12.27
C GLU A 264 -23.42 -34.62 12.14
N ILE A 265 -22.26 -34.34 12.73
CA ILE A 265 -21.64 -33.00 12.69
C ILE A 265 -21.24 -32.60 11.27
N LEU A 266 -20.72 -33.52 10.46
CA LEU A 266 -20.33 -33.23 9.08
C LEU A 266 -21.53 -32.90 8.20
N ILE A 267 -22.67 -33.59 8.39
CA ILE A 267 -23.93 -33.27 7.69
C ILE A 267 -24.43 -31.89 8.11
N GLU A 268 -24.41 -31.57 9.41
CA GLU A 268 -24.79 -30.24 9.89
C GLU A 268 -23.91 -29.13 9.32
N LEU A 269 -22.59 -29.33 9.29
CA LEU A 269 -21.63 -28.39 8.70
C LEU A 269 -21.83 -28.25 7.19
N GLU A 270 -22.24 -29.31 6.49
CA GLU A 270 -22.56 -29.26 5.05
C GLU A 270 -23.85 -28.48 4.78
N ILE A 271 -24.89 -28.67 5.61
CA ILE A 271 -26.14 -27.90 5.56
C ILE A 271 -25.90 -26.41 5.83
N LEU A 272 -25.06 -26.11 6.82
CA LEU A 272 -24.63 -24.74 7.14
C LEU A 272 -23.62 -24.19 6.11
N GLY A 273 -23.18 -25.03 5.17
CA GLY A 273 -22.27 -24.70 4.09
C GLY A 273 -20.80 -24.56 4.49
N PHE A 274 -20.40 -24.90 5.72
CA PHE A 274 -19.00 -24.83 6.19
C PHE A 274 -18.12 -25.97 5.65
N SER A 275 -18.72 -27.09 5.25
CA SER A 275 -18.02 -28.21 4.61
C SER A 275 -18.69 -28.65 3.31
N ASP A 276 -17.96 -29.40 2.49
CA ASP A 276 -18.43 -29.99 1.23
C ASP A 276 -17.88 -31.42 1.10
N SER A 277 -18.67 -32.31 0.51
CA SER A 277 -18.32 -33.72 0.27
C SER A 277 -18.12 -33.98 -1.24
N PRO A 278 -16.92 -33.71 -1.80
CA PRO A 278 -16.68 -33.88 -3.24
C PRO A 278 -16.75 -35.34 -3.70
N LYS A 279 -16.57 -36.30 -2.79
CA LYS A 279 -16.66 -37.75 -3.05
C LYS A 279 -17.17 -38.45 -1.80
N LEU A 280 -17.93 -39.53 -1.97
CA LEU A 280 -18.47 -40.32 -0.85
C LEU A 280 -17.34 -40.70 0.14
N GLY A 281 -17.47 -40.27 1.40
CA GLY A 281 -16.50 -40.53 2.47
C GLY A 281 -15.33 -39.54 2.55
N PHE A 282 -15.29 -38.51 1.71
CA PHE A 282 -14.27 -37.45 1.71
C PHE A 282 -14.90 -36.09 1.98
N TYR A 283 -14.34 -35.37 2.96
CA TYR A 283 -14.85 -34.07 3.39
C TYR A 283 -13.74 -33.02 3.32
N ARG A 284 -14.07 -31.82 2.85
CA ARG A 284 -13.18 -30.66 2.87
C ARG A 284 -13.87 -29.45 3.47
N ARG A 285 -13.07 -28.49 3.92
CA ARG A 285 -13.54 -27.17 4.30
C ARG A 285 -14.01 -26.43 3.04
N ARG A 286 -15.23 -25.90 3.09
CA ARG A 286 -15.79 -25.08 2.01
C ARG A 286 -15.41 -23.63 2.27
N LEU A 287 -14.56 -23.09 1.38
CA LEU A 287 -14.16 -21.69 1.32
C LEU A 287 -15.39 -20.83 0.95
#